data_AF-A0A2W2HJD7-F1
#
_entry.id   AF-A0A2W2HJD7-F1
#
_cell.length_a   1.000
_cell.length_b   1.000
_cell.length_c   1.000
_cell.angle_alpha   90.00
_cell.angle_beta   90.00
_cell.angle_gamma   90.00
#
_symmetry.space_group_name_H-M   'P 1'
#
loop_
_entity.id
_entity.type
_entity.pdbx_description
1 polymer ?
#
loop_
_entity_poly.entity_id
_entity_poly.type
_entity_poly.pdbx_seq_one_letter_code
_entity_poly.pdbx_strand_id
1 'polypeptide(L)' 'MIGHTDRQVMPPGGEYASNTELGLARAVVVREILRAGARIPTAGFALSSMGGTMPPFRGDARNSTVTLRISGAEG' A
#
# COMPACT_ATOMS: atom_id res chain seq x y z
N MET A 1 -4.83 -3.08 4.40
CA MET A 1 -4.32 -2.65 3.09
C MET A 1 -2.85 -2.38 3.23
N ILE A 2 -2.06 -2.97 2.35
CA ILE A 2 -0.60 -2.94 2.44
C ILE A 2 -0.09 -2.35 1.14
N GLY A 3 0.61 -1.23 1.22
CA GLY A 3 1.30 -0.62 0.09
C GLY A 3 2.67 -1.24 -0.11
N HIS A 4 2.97 -1.57 -1.35
CA HIS A 4 4.25 -2.13 -1.77
C HIS A 4 4.85 -1.20 -2.84
N THR A 5 6.17 -1.11 -2.83
CA THR A 5 6.92 -0.45 -3.89
C THR A 5 7.93 -1.43 -4.46
N ASP A 6 8.49 -1.11 -5.62
CA ASP A 6 9.74 -1.73 -6.04
C ASP A 6 10.91 -1.32 -5.12
N ARG A 7 12.11 -1.79 -5.47
CA ARG A 7 13.34 -1.56 -4.71
C ARG A 7 14.10 -0.32 -5.15
N GLN A 8 13.62 0.43 -6.15
CA GLN A 8 14.30 1.64 -6.55
C GLN A 8 14.28 2.64 -5.40
N VAL A 9 15.45 3.19 -5.10
CA VAL A 9 15.58 4.19 -4.04
C VAL A 9 14.89 5.47 -4.50
N MET A 10 14.12 6.08 -3.59
CA MET A 10 13.49 7.37 -3.87
C MET A 10 14.58 8.44 -4.08
N PRO A 11 14.46 9.27 -5.13
CA PRO A 11 15.44 10.32 -5.37
C PRO A 11 15.43 11.35 -4.24
N PRO A 12 16.60 11.91 -3.86
CA PRO A 12 16.66 12.98 -2.87
C PRO A 12 15.81 14.18 -3.28
N GLY A 13 15.04 14.74 -2.34
CA GLY A 13 14.17 15.89 -2.59
C GLY A 13 12.91 15.59 -3.42
N GLY A 14 12.60 14.31 -3.67
CA GLY A 14 11.33 13.90 -4.26
C GLY A 14 10.13 14.12 -3.33
N GLU A 15 8.93 13.92 -3.87
CA GLU A 15 7.65 14.08 -3.14
C GLU A 15 7.55 13.18 -1.90
N TYR A 16 8.19 12.01 -1.94
CA TYR A 16 8.24 11.05 -0.84
C TYR A 16 9.69 10.85 -0.38
N ALA A 17 9.92 10.93 0.93
CA ALA A 17 11.23 10.73 1.54
C ALA A 17 11.68 9.27 1.53
N SER A 18 10.74 8.32 1.39
CA SER A 18 11.05 6.89 1.34
C SER A 18 10.01 6.05 0.62
N ASN A 19 10.40 4.83 0.25
CA ASN A 19 9.49 3.81 -0.26
C ASN A 19 8.41 3.41 0.74
N THR A 20 8.71 3.45 2.04
CA THR A 20 7.71 3.19 3.09
C THR A 20 6.62 4.24 3.05
N GLU A 21 6.99 5.52 2.94
CA GLU A 21 6.07 6.64 2.85
C GLU A 21 5.23 6.59 1.56
N LEU A 22 5.86 6.39 0.41
CA LEU A 22 5.16 6.21 -0.87
C LEU A 22 4.14 5.06 -0.82
N GLY A 23 4.54 3.91 -0.28
CA GLY A 23 3.63 2.77 -0.12
C GLY A 23 2.45 3.09 0.80
N LEU A 24 2.68 3.80 1.90
CA LEU A 24 1.61 4.20 2.82
C LEU A 24 0.63 5.18 2.16
N ALA A 25 1.14 6.18 1.44
CA ALA A 25 0.33 7.14 0.70
C ALA A 25 -0.55 6.45 -0.34
N ARG A 26 0.00 5.51 -1.11
CA ARG A 26 -0.77 4.69 -2.06
C ARG A 26 -1.86 3.87 -1.35
N ALA A 27 -1.55 3.25 -0.21
CA ALA A 27 -2.54 2.50 0.55
C ALA A 27 -3.71 3.38 1.03
N VAL A 28 -3.43 4.62 1.45
CA VAL A 28 -4.45 5.63 1.82
C VAL A 28 -5.33 5.97 0.60
N VAL A 29 -4.72 6.29 -0.54
CA VAL A 29 -5.46 6.64 -1.76
C VAL A 29 -6.40 5.51 -2.18
N VAL A 30 -5.92 4.25 -2.19
CA VAL A 30 -6.80 3.12 -2.54
C VAL A 30 -7.93 2.95 -1.50
N ARG A 31 -7.67 3.17 -0.21
CA ARG A 31 -8.71 3.11 0.83
C ARG A 31 -9.82 4.13 0.57
N GLU A 32 -9.45 5.37 0.21
CA GLU A 32 -10.43 6.43 -0.10
C GLU A 32 -11.16 6.17 -1.41
N ILE A 33 -10.50 5.63 -2.44
CA ILE A 33 -11.16 5.21 -3.69
C ILE A 33 -12.20 4.12 -3.42
N LEU A 34 -11.88 3.10 -2.61
CA LEU A 34 -12.83 2.04 -2.25
C LEU A 34 -14.01 2.58 -1.43
N ARG A 35 -13.74 3.51 -0.50
CA ARG A 35 -14.77 4.15 0.32
C ARG A 35 -15.73 4.98 -0.53
N ALA A 36 -15.19 5.90 -1.34
CA ALA A 36 -15.98 6.87 -2.08
C ALA A 36 -16.58 6.27 -3.36
N GLY A 37 -15.78 5.52 -4.12
CA GLY A 37 -16.17 4.98 -5.42
C GLY A 37 -16.97 3.69 -5.34
N ALA A 38 -16.59 2.77 -4.43
CA ALA A 38 -17.24 1.46 -4.31
C ALA A 38 -18.19 1.35 -3.09
N ARG A 39 -18.30 2.40 -2.27
CA ARG A 39 -19.10 2.43 -1.04
C ARG A 39 -18.75 1.31 -0.05
N ILE A 40 -17.50 0.85 -0.05
CA ILE A 40 -17.03 -0.15 0.91
C ILE A 40 -16.74 0.55 2.25
N PRO A 41 -17.25 0.04 3.39
CA PRO A 41 -16.94 0.61 4.70
C PRO A 41 -15.50 0.26 5.10
N THR A 42 -14.55 1.10 4.72
CA THR A 42 -13.12 0.88 4.93
C THR A 42 -12.59 1.33 6.29
N ALA A 43 -13.46 1.77 7.21
CA ALA A 43 -13.05 2.28 8.54
C ALA A 43 -12.23 1.25 9.35
N GLY A 44 -12.51 -0.06 9.16
CA GLY A 44 -11.77 -1.14 9.81
C GLY A 44 -10.52 -1.60 9.07
N PHE A 45 -10.17 -1.01 7.93
CA PHE A 45 -9.01 -1.44 7.15
C PHE A 45 -7.74 -0.83 7.72
N ALA A 46 -6.93 -1.65 8.40
CA ALA A 46 -5.58 -1.27 8.81
C ALA A 46 -4.72 -0.88 7.59
N LEU A 47 -3.90 0.16 7.73
CA LEU A 47 -2.99 0.63 6.68
C LEU A 47 -1.55 0.31 7.09
N SER A 48 -0.75 -0.23 6.18
CA SER A 48 0.67 -0.46 6.40
C SER A 48 1.48 -0.39 5.10
N SER A 49 2.79 -0.25 5.25
CA SER A 49 3.75 -0.30 4.16
C SER A 49 5.09 -0.75 4.71
N MET A 50 5.78 -1.61 3.97
CA MET A 50 7.17 -1.99 4.22
C MET A 50 8.10 -1.47 3.09
N GLY A 51 7.58 -0.60 2.21
CA GLY A 51 8.26 -0.20 0.98
C GLY A 51 8.67 -1.41 0.14
N GLY A 52 9.88 -1.38 -0.43
CA GLY A 52 10.46 -2.48 -1.21
C GLY A 52 11.10 -3.61 -0.39
N THR A 53 10.97 -3.60 0.95
CA THR A 53 11.70 -4.54 1.82
C THR A 53 11.06 -5.92 1.90
N MET A 54 9.74 -6.03 1.69
CA MET A 54 8.99 -7.29 1.73
C MET A 54 8.09 -7.42 0.49
N PRO A 55 8.66 -7.73 -0.69
CA PRO A 55 7.89 -7.78 -1.92
C PRO A 55 6.91 -8.96 -1.95
N PRO A 56 5.65 -8.75 -2.36
CA PRO A 56 4.65 -9.81 -2.45
C PRO A 56 4.82 -10.70 -3.69
N PHE A 57 5.53 -10.22 -4.73
CA PHE A 57 5.72 -10.94 -5.97
C PHE A 57 7.20 -11.08 -6.34
N ARG A 58 7.51 -12.13 -7.11
CA ARG A 58 8.82 -12.28 -7.74
C ARG A 58 8.99 -11.24 -8.85
N GLY A 59 10.15 -10.58 -8.87
CA GLY A 59 10.49 -9.52 -9.84
C GLY A 59 9.95 -8.15 -9.44
N ASP A 60 10.71 -7.09 -9.71
CA ASP A 60 10.47 -5.76 -9.13
C ASP A 60 9.29 -5.01 -9.77
N ALA A 61 9.05 -5.18 -11.07
CA ALA A 61 8.02 -4.43 -11.79
C ALA A 61 6.58 -4.63 -11.25
N ARG A 62 6.31 -5.78 -10.61
CA ARG A 62 4.99 -6.09 -10.03
C ARG A 62 4.83 -5.62 -8.58
N ASN A 63 5.92 -5.19 -7.94
CA ASN A 63 5.91 -4.83 -6.52
C ASN A 63 5.47 -3.39 -6.28
N SER A 64 5.26 -2.59 -7.32
CA SER A 64 4.51 -1.32 -7.23
C SER A 64 2.99 -1.59 -7.21
N THR A 65 2.47 -2.00 -6.04
CA THR A 65 1.07 -2.46 -5.89
C THR A 65 0.50 -2.17 -4.50
N VAL A 66 -0.82 -2.30 -4.35
CA VAL A 66 -1.51 -2.29 -3.05
C VAL A 66 -2.30 -3.59 -2.89
N THR A 67 -2.04 -4.33 -1.80
CA THR A 67 -2.78 -5.56 -1.50
C THR A 67 -3.83 -5.32 -0.41
N LEU A 68 -5.06 -5.77 -0.65
CA LEU A 68 -6.12 -5.83 0.35
C LEU A 68 -6.15 -7.23 0.98
N ARG A 69 -5.87 -7.32 2.28
CA ARG A 69 -6.05 -8.54 3.07
C ARG A 69 -7.41 -8.50 3.76
N ILE A 70 -8.24 -9.49 3.50
CA ILE A 70 -9.53 -9.70 4.17
C ILE A 70 -9.35 -10.90 5.10
N SER A 71 -9.67 -10.71 6.38
CA SER A 71 -9.64 -11.75 7.41
C SER A 71 -11.03 -11.85 8.02
N GLY A 72 -11.48 -13.06 8.33
CA GLY A 72 -12.70 -13.24 9.11
C GLY A 72 -12.54 -12.64 10.50
N ALA A 73 -13.62 -12.12 11.09
CA ALA A 73 -13.65 -11.90 12.52
C ALA A 73 -13.70 -13.26 13.20
N GLU A 74 -12.75 -13.58 14.08
CA GLU A 74 -13.00 -14.64 15.05
C GLU A 74 -14.15 -14.15 15.94
N GLY A 75 -15.22 -14.95 15.99
CA GLY A 75 -16.45 -14.64 16.72
C GLY A 75 -16.34 -14.94 18.21
#